data_AF-A0A928JTZ2-F1
#
_entry.id   AF-A0A928JTZ2-F1
#
_cell.length_a   1.000
_cell.length_b   1.000
_cell.length_c   1.000
_cell.angle_alpha   90.00
_cell.angle_beta   90.00
_cell.angle_gamma   90.00
#
_symmetry.space_group_name_H-M   'P 1'
#
loop_
_entity.id
_entity.type
_entity.pdbx_description
1 polymer ?
#
loop_
_entity_poly.entity_id
_entity_poly.type
_entity_poly.pdbx_seq_one_letter_code
_entity_poly.pdbx_strand_id
1 'polypeptide(L)'
;MKIINGIKKLSLASAGVAAVIGILMIVFPEESLKFIALATGITFILIGIYAALCFYENKVDTFALVMGIILAVIGIVVCIYYEFVVTRIVLFFGVFILVTGLFNLFTSIKIIAQTAIFGWIDFAISLVITVLGIVAIFNLKSTANAIIILVGSALIAYAVLDVMLYLQVKKYFKEVEAEIDRQQGINPDGYIIEDSNEE
;
A
#
# COMPACT_ATOMS: atom_id res chain seq x y z
N MET A 1 -27.08 6.24 -12.78
CA MET A 1 -26.34 7.47 -12.43
C MET A 1 -25.79 7.53 -11.00
N LYS A 2 -26.46 7.01 -9.95
CA LYS A 2 -26.00 7.10 -8.53
C LYS A 2 -24.69 6.37 -8.20
N ILE A 3 -24.41 5.22 -8.83
CA ILE A 3 -23.19 4.42 -8.56
C ILE A 3 -21.92 5.16 -9.04
N ILE A 4 -22.00 5.88 -10.16
CA ILE A 4 -20.88 6.61 -10.77
C ILE A 4 -20.49 7.83 -9.92
N ASN A 5 -21.46 8.57 -9.36
CA ASN A 5 -21.15 9.69 -8.46
C ASN A 5 -20.62 9.24 -7.10
N GLY A 6 -20.99 8.04 -6.63
CA GLY A 6 -20.39 7.41 -5.45
C GLY A 6 -18.91 7.09 -5.65
N ILE A 7 -18.57 6.45 -6.78
CA ILE A 7 -17.17 6.10 -7.13
C ILE A 7 -16.32 7.38 -7.34
N LYS A 8 -16.87 8.43 -7.95
CA LYS A 8 -16.19 9.72 -8.18
C LYS A 8 -15.82 10.46 -6.89
N LYS A 9 -16.70 10.45 -5.87
CA LYS A 9 -16.39 11.05 -4.55
C LYS A 9 -15.39 10.20 -3.77
N LEU A 10 -15.47 8.88 -3.89
CA LEU A 10 -14.62 7.96 -3.13
C LEU A 10 -13.16 8.03 -3.59
N SER A 11 -12.90 8.07 -4.90
CA SER A 11 -11.53 8.16 -5.47
C SER A 11 -10.86 9.49 -5.11
N LEU A 12 -11.56 10.61 -5.22
CA LEU A 12 -10.97 11.91 -4.85
C LEU A 12 -10.72 12.02 -3.34
N ALA A 13 -11.61 11.43 -2.51
CA ALA A 13 -11.42 11.37 -1.07
C ALA A 13 -10.24 10.47 -0.67
N SER A 14 -10.10 9.28 -1.28
CA SER A 14 -8.97 8.38 -1.01
C SER A 14 -7.64 8.98 -1.46
N ALA A 15 -7.61 9.65 -2.62
CA ALA A 15 -6.41 10.34 -3.10
C ALA A 15 -6.01 11.48 -2.16
N GLY A 16 -6.97 12.27 -1.67
CA GLY A 16 -6.73 13.33 -0.69
C GLY A 16 -6.19 12.78 0.64
N VAL A 17 -6.81 11.73 1.17
CA VAL A 17 -6.35 11.07 2.41
C VAL A 17 -4.96 10.47 2.22
N ALA A 18 -4.70 9.77 1.13
CA ALA A 18 -3.39 9.21 0.81
C ALA A 18 -2.31 10.28 0.69
N ALA A 19 -2.62 11.44 0.09
CA ALA A 19 -1.69 12.56 0.00
C ALA A 19 -1.36 13.14 1.37
N VAL A 20 -2.37 13.36 2.23
CA VAL A 20 -2.16 13.89 3.60
C VAL A 20 -1.33 12.92 4.44
N ILE A 21 -1.64 11.63 4.40
CA ILE A 21 -0.89 10.59 5.11
C ILE A 21 0.54 10.51 4.57
N GLY A 22 0.72 10.53 3.24
CA GLY A 22 2.04 10.50 2.61
C GLY A 22 2.91 11.68 3.01
N ILE A 23 2.36 12.89 3.05
CA ILE A 23 3.08 14.09 3.53
C ILE A 23 3.44 13.94 5.00
N LEU A 24 2.52 13.48 5.84
CA LEU A 24 2.77 13.28 7.27
C LEU A 24 3.93 12.30 7.50
N MET A 25 3.99 11.21 6.73
CA MET A 25 5.06 10.22 6.80
C MET A 25 6.42 10.77 6.38
N ILE A 26 6.46 11.64 5.36
CA ILE A 26 7.71 12.27 4.89
C ILE A 26 8.22 13.30 5.89
N VAL A 27 7.33 14.13 6.45
CA VAL A 27 7.71 15.20 7.37
C VAL A 27 8.06 14.66 8.76
N PHE A 28 7.30 13.68 9.26
CA PHE A 28 7.48 13.10 10.59
C PHE A 28 7.59 11.57 10.52
N PRO A 29 8.72 11.03 10.02
CA PRO A 29 8.88 9.59 9.85
C PRO A 29 8.95 8.83 11.17
N GLU A 30 9.53 9.41 12.23
CA GLU A 30 9.67 8.75 13.53
C GLU A 30 8.31 8.55 14.22
N GLU A 31 7.49 9.59 14.27
CA GLU A 31 6.13 9.52 14.82
C GLU A 31 5.23 8.62 13.96
N SER A 32 5.40 8.67 12.64
CA SER A 32 4.66 7.79 11.73
C SER A 32 5.02 6.32 11.94
N LEU A 33 6.31 6.01 12.16
CA LEU A 33 6.77 4.66 12.45
C LEU A 33 6.12 4.12 13.74
N LYS A 34 6.10 4.94 14.79
CA LYS A 34 5.42 4.62 16.05
C LYS A 34 3.93 4.40 15.84
N PHE A 35 3.26 5.30 15.13
CA PHE A 35 1.84 5.20 14.84
C PHE A 35 1.50 3.92 14.07
N ILE A 36 2.29 3.59 13.04
CA ILE A 36 2.11 2.38 12.22
C ILE A 36 2.32 1.12 13.07
N ALA A 37 3.38 1.08 13.89
CA ALA A 37 3.64 -0.07 14.76
C ALA A 37 2.50 -0.27 15.76
N LEU A 38 2.01 0.80 16.37
CA LEU A 38 0.90 0.76 17.33
C LEU A 38 -0.43 0.36 16.64
N ALA A 39 -0.74 0.94 15.48
CA ALA A 39 -1.92 0.57 14.70
C ALA A 39 -1.88 -0.91 14.28
N THR A 40 -0.71 -1.41 13.88
CA THR A 40 -0.50 -2.83 13.55
C THR A 40 -0.70 -3.72 14.78
N GLY A 41 -0.12 -3.34 15.93
CA GLY A 41 -0.28 -4.08 17.18
C GLY A 41 -1.73 -4.15 17.65
N ILE A 42 -2.46 -3.03 17.60
CA ILE A 42 -3.91 -2.99 17.90
C ILE A 42 -4.69 -3.90 16.96
N THR A 43 -4.38 -3.86 15.67
CA THR A 43 -5.05 -4.72 14.68
C THR A 43 -4.83 -6.21 14.99
N PHE A 44 -3.62 -6.61 15.39
CA PHE A 44 -3.34 -7.99 15.80
C PHE A 44 -4.12 -8.39 17.07
N ILE A 45 -4.26 -7.48 18.04
CA ILE A 45 -5.08 -7.72 19.23
C ILE A 45 -6.55 -7.91 18.83
N LEU A 46 -7.09 -7.05 17.97
CA LEU A 46 -8.48 -7.15 17.51
C LEU A 46 -8.74 -8.45 16.75
N ILE A 47 -7.81 -8.88 15.88
CA ILE A 47 -7.91 -10.16 15.17
C ILE A 47 -7.90 -11.33 16.17
N GLY A 48 -7.04 -11.28 17.19
CA GLY A 48 -7.01 -12.33 18.22
C GLY A 48 -8.28 -12.38 19.05
N ILE A 49 -8.86 -11.23 19.41
CA ILE A 49 -10.17 -11.16 20.09
C ILE A 49 -11.27 -11.71 19.17
N TYR A 50 -11.28 -11.33 17.90
CA TYR A 50 -12.25 -11.83 16.93
C TYR A 50 -12.19 -13.35 16.78
N ALA A 51 -10.99 -13.93 16.73
CA ALA A 51 -10.81 -15.38 16.72
C ALA A 51 -11.38 -16.05 17.97
N ALA A 52 -11.25 -15.43 19.15
CA ALA A 52 -11.85 -15.92 20.39
C ALA A 52 -13.38 -15.87 20.37
N LEU A 53 -13.97 -14.81 19.82
CA LEU A 53 -15.42 -14.69 19.65
C LEU A 53 -15.97 -15.72 18.67
N CYS A 54 -15.30 -15.94 17.53
CA CYS A 54 -15.72 -16.96 16.56
C CYS A 54 -15.62 -18.38 17.11
N PHE A 55 -14.67 -18.66 18.00
CA PHE A 55 -14.56 -19.97 18.66
C PHE A 55 -15.74 -20.23 19.59
N TYR A 56 -16.22 -19.20 20.30
CA TYR A 56 -17.41 -19.32 21.14
C TYR A 56 -18.66 -19.68 20.33
N GLU A 57 -18.76 -19.20 19.09
CA GLU A 57 -19.84 -19.53 18.16
C GLU A 57 -19.63 -20.89 17.43
N ASN A 58 -18.61 -21.68 17.78
CA ASN A 58 -18.19 -22.91 17.11
C ASN A 58 -17.91 -22.74 15.59
N LYS A 59 -17.53 -21.53 15.16
CA LYS A 59 -17.26 -21.21 13.75
C LYS A 59 -15.82 -21.49 13.32
N VAL A 60 -14.90 -21.70 14.26
CA VAL A 60 -13.46 -21.90 14.01
C VAL A 60 -12.89 -22.99 14.92
N ASP A 61 -11.88 -23.70 14.42
CA ASP A 61 -11.22 -24.78 15.16
C ASP A 61 -10.37 -24.27 16.33
N THR A 62 -10.09 -25.16 17.29
CA THR A 62 -9.17 -24.92 18.41
C THR A 62 -7.80 -24.43 17.94
N PHE A 63 -7.33 -24.88 16.77
CA PHE A 63 -6.06 -24.41 16.20
C PHE A 63 -6.10 -22.91 15.85
N ALA A 64 -7.22 -22.43 15.30
CA ALA A 64 -7.39 -21.01 14.98
C ALA A 64 -7.45 -20.15 16.25
N LEU A 65 -8.05 -20.65 17.34
CA LEU A 65 -8.03 -20.00 18.65
C LEU A 65 -6.59 -19.83 19.17
N VAL A 66 -5.79 -20.90 19.16
CA VAL A 66 -4.40 -20.85 19.66
C VAL A 66 -3.59 -19.84 18.85
N MET A 67 -3.72 -19.85 17.52
CA MET A 67 -3.05 -18.87 16.66
C MET A 67 -3.52 -17.43 16.94
N GLY A 68 -4.82 -17.23 17.18
CA GLY A 68 -5.38 -15.93 17.57
C GLY A 68 -4.83 -15.41 18.90
N ILE A 69 -4.69 -16.28 19.91
CA ILE A 69 -4.12 -15.91 21.22
C ILE A 69 -2.65 -15.54 21.07
N ILE A 70 -1.86 -16.33 20.33
CA ILE A 70 -0.46 -16.03 20.04
C ILE A 70 -0.35 -14.67 19.34
N LEU A 71 -1.20 -14.43 18.34
CA LEU A 71 -1.23 -13.17 17.60
C LEU A 71 -1.58 -11.98 18.49
N ALA A 72 -2.55 -12.12 19.41
CA ALA A 72 -2.89 -11.08 20.38
C ALA A 72 -1.72 -10.75 21.32
N VAL A 73 -1.02 -11.78 21.83
CA VAL A 73 0.17 -11.59 22.69
C VAL A 73 1.27 -10.86 21.91
N ILE A 74 1.53 -11.26 20.67
CA ILE A 74 2.47 -10.56 19.78
C ILE A 74 2.04 -9.10 19.60
N GLY A 75 0.76 -8.84 19.33
CA GLY A 75 0.22 -7.48 19.19
C GLY A 75 0.47 -6.61 20.43
N ILE A 76 0.27 -7.16 21.63
CA ILE A 76 0.56 -6.46 22.90
C ILE A 76 2.05 -6.15 23.02
N VAL A 77 2.92 -7.11 22.71
CA VAL A 77 4.38 -6.94 22.76
C VAL A 77 4.82 -5.85 21.77
N VAL A 78 4.25 -5.82 20.56
CA VAL A 78 4.50 -4.79 19.55
C VAL A 78 4.10 -3.41 20.06
N CYS A 79 2.93 -3.28 20.70
CA CYS A 79 2.47 -2.00 21.24
C CYS A 79 3.38 -1.46 22.36
N ILE A 80 3.88 -2.34 23.24
CA ILE A 80 4.71 -1.92 24.39
C ILE A 80 6.17 -1.67 23.96
N TYR A 81 6.73 -2.52 23.09
CA TYR A 81 8.15 -2.51 22.73
C TYR A 81 8.38 -2.21 21.25
N TYR A 82 7.62 -1.30 20.66
CA TYR A 82 7.66 -1.02 19.22
C TYR A 82 9.07 -0.70 18.70
N GLU A 83 9.86 0.11 19.43
CA GLU A 83 11.22 0.48 19.01
C GLU A 83 12.15 -0.73 18.90
N PHE A 84 12.07 -1.65 19.86
CA PHE A 84 12.86 -2.88 19.85
C PHE A 84 12.41 -3.79 18.72
N VAL A 85 11.10 -4.00 18.57
CA VAL A 85 10.55 -4.88 17.53
C VAL A 85 10.94 -4.39 16.14
N VAL A 86 10.69 -3.11 15.83
CA VAL A 86 11.01 -2.53 14.52
C VAL A 86 12.50 -2.58 14.23
N THR A 87 13.34 -2.19 15.20
CA THR A 87 14.80 -2.24 15.03
C THR A 87 15.28 -3.66 14.74
N ARG A 88 14.73 -4.67 15.43
CA ARG A 88 15.09 -6.08 15.17
C ARG A 88 14.61 -6.57 13.82
N ILE A 89 13.41 -6.19 13.38
CA ILE A 89 12.91 -6.53 12.05
C ILE A 89 13.82 -5.94 10.96
N VAL A 90 14.17 -4.66 11.07
CA VAL A 90 15.06 -3.98 10.10
C VAL A 90 16.44 -4.63 10.07
N LEU A 91 16.95 -5.12 11.21
CA LEU A 91 18.20 -5.90 11.23
C LEU A 91 18.10 -7.15 10.35
N PHE A 92 17.05 -7.97 10.54
CA PHE A 92 16.85 -9.19 9.78
C PHE A 92 16.71 -8.91 8.29
N PHE A 93 15.93 -7.89 7.92
CA PHE A 93 15.83 -7.45 6.53
C PHE A 93 17.16 -6.93 5.98
N GLY A 94 17.91 -6.16 6.75
CA GLY A 94 19.23 -5.65 6.34
C GLY A 94 20.22 -6.78 6.06
N VAL A 95 20.28 -7.79 6.94
CA VAL A 95 21.11 -9.00 6.72
C VAL A 95 20.62 -9.78 5.51
N PHE A 96 19.31 -9.97 5.36
CA PHE A 96 18.73 -10.66 4.20
C PHE A 96 19.09 -9.96 2.89
N ILE A 97 18.88 -8.63 2.83
CA ILE A 97 19.22 -7.78 1.67
C ILE A 97 20.72 -7.87 1.35
N LEU A 98 21.58 -7.87 2.37
CA LEU A 98 23.02 -8.06 2.16
C LEU A 98 23.37 -9.39 1.52
N VAL A 99 22.82 -10.48 2.06
CA VAL A 99 23.09 -11.83 1.53
C VAL A 99 22.60 -11.92 0.09
N THR A 100 21.40 -11.40 -0.21
CA THR A 100 20.88 -11.33 -1.58
C THR A 100 21.77 -10.48 -2.49
N GLY A 101 22.21 -9.30 -2.04
CA GLY A 101 23.09 -8.42 -2.80
C GLY A 101 24.43 -9.09 -3.14
N LEU A 102 25.04 -9.78 -2.17
CA LEU A 102 26.27 -10.55 -2.39
C LEU A 102 26.06 -11.69 -3.39
N PHE A 103 24.96 -12.45 -3.25
CA PHE A 103 24.65 -13.54 -4.18
C PHE A 103 24.43 -13.04 -5.61
N ASN A 104 23.73 -11.90 -5.75
CA ASN A 104 23.50 -11.26 -7.03
C ASN A 104 24.81 -10.71 -7.62
N LEU A 105 25.72 -10.18 -6.80
CA LEU A 105 27.03 -9.71 -7.23
C LEU A 105 27.87 -10.85 -7.81
N PHE A 106 27.91 -12.01 -7.13
CA PHE A 106 28.58 -13.21 -7.65
C PHE A 106 27.97 -13.71 -8.96
N THR A 107 26.64 -13.63 -9.09
CA THR A 107 25.92 -14.06 -10.29
C THR A 107 26.16 -13.10 -11.45
N SER A 108 26.13 -11.79 -11.19
CA SER A 108 26.32 -10.74 -12.18
C SER A 108 27.70 -10.78 -12.83
N ILE A 109 28.76 -11.08 -12.08
CA ILE A 109 30.11 -11.26 -12.65
C ILE A 109 30.13 -12.38 -13.71
N LYS A 110 29.37 -13.47 -13.49
CA LYS A 110 29.22 -14.55 -14.48
C LYS A 110 28.39 -14.10 -15.69
N ILE A 111 27.38 -13.27 -15.47
CA ILE A 111 26.53 -12.71 -16.55
C ILE A 111 27.33 -11.75 -17.44
N ILE A 112 28.17 -10.87 -16.86
CA ILE A 112 29.06 -9.98 -17.64
C ILE A 112 29.95 -10.79 -18.60
N ALA A 113 30.42 -11.95 -18.16
CA ALA A 113 31.24 -12.83 -18.99
C ALA A 113 30.47 -13.46 -20.17
N GLN A 114 29.13 -13.49 -20.15
CA GLN A 114 28.29 -14.08 -21.19
C GLN A 114 27.50 -13.05 -22.01
N THR A 115 27.11 -11.92 -21.41
CA THR A 115 26.33 -10.87 -22.03
C THR A 115 26.71 -9.53 -21.42
N ALA A 116 27.53 -8.76 -22.13
CA ALA A 116 28.14 -7.54 -21.60
C ALA A 116 27.09 -6.49 -21.18
N ILE A 117 26.12 -6.15 -22.04
CA ILE A 117 25.19 -5.02 -21.79
C ILE A 117 24.30 -5.24 -20.56
N PHE A 118 23.61 -6.39 -20.48
CA PHE A 118 22.77 -6.71 -19.33
C PHE A 118 23.59 -6.96 -18.06
N GLY A 119 24.78 -7.55 -18.19
CA GLY A 119 25.67 -7.79 -17.06
C GLY A 119 26.12 -6.53 -16.32
N TRP A 120 26.43 -5.43 -17.02
CA TRP A 120 26.81 -4.17 -16.36
C TRP A 120 25.66 -3.55 -15.56
N ILE A 121 24.41 -3.65 -16.06
CA ILE A 121 23.22 -3.15 -15.36
C ILE A 121 22.97 -4.00 -14.11
N ASP A 122 23.00 -5.33 -14.24
CA ASP A 122 22.83 -6.24 -13.11
C ASP A 122 23.91 -6.03 -12.05
N PHE A 123 25.14 -5.71 -12.46
CA PHE A 123 26.25 -5.44 -11.55
C PHE A 123 26.01 -4.15 -10.77
N ALA A 124 25.61 -3.07 -11.47
CA ALA A 124 25.30 -1.80 -10.84
C ALA A 124 24.14 -1.93 -9.83
N ILE A 125 23.07 -2.64 -10.21
CA ILE A 125 21.93 -2.90 -9.33
C ILE A 125 22.38 -3.72 -8.11
N SER A 126 23.15 -4.78 -8.32
CA SER A 126 23.65 -5.64 -7.23
C SER A 126 24.52 -4.84 -6.26
N LEU A 127 25.39 -3.98 -6.78
CA LEU A 127 26.23 -3.11 -5.96
C LEU A 127 25.40 -2.15 -5.10
N VAL A 128 24.36 -1.53 -5.68
CA VAL A 128 23.43 -0.66 -4.94
C VAL A 128 22.71 -1.46 -3.84
N ILE A 129 22.20 -2.66 -4.13
CA ILE A 129 21.53 -3.53 -3.15
C ILE A 129 22.49 -3.89 -2.01
N THR A 130 23.74 -4.24 -2.31
CA THR A 130 24.75 -4.52 -1.29
C THR A 130 25.01 -3.30 -0.42
N VAL A 131 25.22 -2.12 -1.00
CA VAL A 131 25.43 -0.88 -0.23
C VAL A 131 24.22 -0.57 0.65
N LEU A 132 22.99 -0.71 0.12
CA LEU A 132 21.76 -0.52 0.89
C LEU A 132 21.66 -1.48 2.07
N GLY A 133 22.03 -2.75 1.89
CA GLY A 133 22.08 -3.71 3.00
C GLY A 133 23.13 -3.34 4.04
N ILE A 134 24.30 -2.82 3.65
CA ILE A 134 25.33 -2.36 4.60
C ILE A 134 24.75 -1.22 5.43
N VAL A 135 24.21 -0.19 4.78
CA VAL A 135 23.59 0.97 5.44
C VAL A 135 22.46 0.53 6.37
N ALA A 136 21.66 -0.45 5.98
CA ALA A 136 20.58 -1.02 6.78
C ALA A 136 21.06 -1.59 8.12
N ILE A 137 22.21 -2.27 8.14
CA ILE A 137 22.76 -2.87 9.36
C ILE A 137 23.46 -1.84 10.24
N PHE A 138 24.18 -0.88 9.65
CA PHE A 138 24.90 0.12 10.45
C PHE A 138 23.95 1.18 11.03
N ASN A 139 22.86 1.50 10.34
CA ASN A 139 21.94 2.57 10.74
C ASN A 139 20.48 2.10 10.73
N LEU A 140 20.12 1.21 11.66
CA LEU A 140 18.79 0.61 11.71
C LEU A 140 17.66 1.64 11.90
N LYS A 141 17.84 2.62 12.79
CA LYS A 141 16.87 3.69 13.01
C LYS A 141 16.69 4.55 11.77
N SER A 142 17.79 5.00 11.16
CA SER A 142 17.74 5.78 9.92
C SER A 142 17.11 4.99 8.78
N THR A 143 17.33 3.68 8.72
CA THR A 143 16.78 2.80 7.69
C THR A 143 15.29 2.62 7.88
N ALA A 144 14.81 2.43 9.10
CA ALA A 144 13.38 2.43 9.39
C ALA A 144 12.71 3.73 8.95
N ASN A 145 13.32 4.88 9.26
CA ASN A 145 12.83 6.18 8.83
C ASN A 145 12.85 6.33 7.30
N ALA A 146 13.93 5.90 6.64
CA ALA A 146 14.05 5.94 5.18
C ALA A 146 12.97 5.09 4.49
N ILE A 147 12.64 3.91 5.05
CA ILE A 147 11.54 3.07 4.55
C ILE A 147 10.21 3.82 4.66
N ILE A 148 9.94 4.49 5.79
CA ILE A 148 8.72 5.27 5.98
C ILE A 148 8.64 6.44 4.99
N ILE A 149 9.73 7.16 4.76
CA ILE A 149 9.80 8.24 3.77
C ILE A 149 9.56 7.68 2.36
N LEU A 150 10.15 6.52 2.03
CA LEU A 150 9.93 5.84 0.76
C LEU A 150 8.46 5.48 0.57
N VAL A 151 7.82 4.87 1.58
CA VAL A 151 6.39 4.55 1.55
C VAL A 151 5.55 5.81 1.42
N GLY A 152 5.87 6.87 2.17
CA GLY A 152 5.20 8.17 2.07
C GLY A 152 5.32 8.76 0.66
N SER A 153 6.50 8.70 0.04
CA SER A 153 6.72 9.15 -1.33
C SER A 153 5.93 8.35 -2.36
N ALA A 154 5.81 7.03 -2.15
CA ALA A 154 4.99 6.16 -2.99
C ALA A 154 3.50 6.49 -2.84
N LEU A 155 3.03 6.85 -1.64
CA LEU A 155 1.66 7.32 -1.41
C LEU A 155 1.37 8.64 -2.13
N ILE A 156 2.33 9.57 -2.19
CA ILE A 156 2.17 10.80 -2.98
C ILE A 156 2.07 10.45 -4.47
N ALA A 157 2.96 9.59 -4.97
CA ALA A 157 2.90 9.14 -6.36
C ALA A 157 1.56 8.46 -6.68
N TYR A 158 1.07 7.61 -5.77
CA TYR A 158 -0.24 6.98 -5.89
C TYR A 158 -1.38 8.01 -5.94
N ALA A 159 -1.38 9.01 -5.06
CA ALA A 159 -2.39 10.06 -5.07
C ALA A 159 -2.39 10.85 -6.39
N VAL A 160 -1.21 11.14 -6.96
CA VAL A 160 -1.09 11.81 -8.27
C VAL A 160 -1.65 10.93 -9.39
N LEU A 161 -1.33 9.63 -9.40
CA LEU A 161 -1.85 8.69 -10.39
C LEU A 161 -3.37 8.56 -10.33
N ASP A 162 -3.95 8.53 -9.13
CA ASP A 162 -5.41 8.41 -8.95
C ASP A 162 -6.14 9.68 -9.44
N VAL A 163 -5.58 10.87 -9.17
CA VAL A 163 -6.10 12.14 -9.72
C VAL A 163 -5.99 12.16 -11.25
N MET A 164 -4.88 11.67 -11.82
CA MET A 164 -4.70 11.58 -13.27
C MET A 164 -5.73 10.63 -13.91
N LEU A 165 -5.97 9.47 -13.30
CA LEU A 165 -6.98 8.51 -13.73
C LEU A 165 -8.38 9.14 -13.68
N TYR A 166 -8.71 9.86 -12.60
CA TYR A 166 -9.99 10.56 -12.48
C TYR A 166 -10.21 11.56 -13.64
N LEU A 167 -9.18 12.34 -14.00
CA LEU A 167 -9.26 13.30 -15.11
C LEU A 167 -9.44 12.60 -16.46
N GLN A 168 -8.76 11.49 -16.70
CA GLN A 168 -8.92 10.70 -17.93
C GLN A 168 -10.32 10.12 -18.02
N VAL A 169 -10.80 9.45 -16.97
CA VAL A 169 -12.16 8.88 -16.92
C VAL A 169 -13.21 9.96 -17.18
N LYS A 170 -13.07 11.15 -16.59
CA LYS A 170 -13.97 12.27 -16.85
C LYS A 170 -13.98 12.70 -18.33
N LYS A 171 -12.83 12.68 -19.01
CA LYS A 171 -12.74 12.99 -20.44
C LYS A 171 -13.40 11.91 -21.30
N TYR A 172 -13.11 10.63 -21.03
CA TYR A 172 -13.72 9.51 -21.76
C TYR A 172 -15.24 9.50 -21.61
N PHE A 173 -15.77 9.72 -20.40
CA PHE A 173 -17.22 9.81 -20.22
C PHE A 173 -17.84 10.98 -21.00
N LYS A 174 -17.17 12.13 -21.05
CA LYS A 174 -17.65 13.29 -21.81
C LYS A 174 -17.64 13.04 -23.32
N GLU A 175 -16.65 12.30 -23.81
CA GLU A 175 -16.53 11.94 -25.23
C GLU A 175 -17.54 10.86 -25.62
N VAL A 176 -17.77 9.86 -24.76
CA VAL A 176 -18.83 8.85 -24.94
C VAL A 176 -20.21 9.48 -24.86
N GLU A 177 -20.44 10.43 -23.95
CA GLU A 177 -21.70 11.18 -23.86
C GLU A 177 -21.92 12.06 -25.10
N ALA A 178 -20.87 12.71 -25.61
CA ALA A 178 -20.93 13.47 -26.86
C ALA A 178 -21.19 12.60 -28.09
N GLU A 179 -20.71 11.35 -28.12
CA GLU A 179 -20.97 10.41 -29.20
C GLU A 179 -22.38 9.77 -29.08
N ILE A 180 -22.86 9.50 -27.86
CA ILE A 180 -24.24 9.07 -27.61
C ILE A 180 -25.23 10.18 -28.00
N ASP A 181 -24.94 11.44 -27.66
CA ASP A 181 -25.74 12.61 -28.09
C ASP A 181 -25.72 12.81 -29.61
N ARG A 182 -24.63 12.46 -30.29
CA ARG A 182 -24.57 12.49 -31.77
C ARG A 182 -25.38 11.37 -32.41
N GLN A 183 -25.48 10.20 -31.76
CA GLN A 183 -26.25 9.07 -32.28
C GLN A 183 -27.74 9.11 -31.88
N GLN A 184 -28.09 9.76 -30.78
CA GLN A 184 -29.47 10.01 -30.37
C GLN A 184 -29.84 11.48 -30.58
N GLY A 185 -30.41 11.82 -31.73
CA GLY A 185 -30.86 13.18 -32.02
C GLY A 185 -32.06 13.70 -31.21
N ILE A 186 -32.40 13.21 -30.00
CA ILE A 186 -33.61 13.62 -29.26
C ILE A 186 -33.46 13.60 -27.71
N ASN A 187 -33.70 14.79 -27.13
CA ASN A 187 -34.20 15.19 -25.79
C ASN A 187 -33.35 15.00 -24.50
N PRO A 188 -32.85 16.09 -23.85
CA PRO A 188 -32.07 16.02 -22.62
C PRO A 188 -32.86 15.85 -21.30
N ASP A 189 -34.18 16.03 -21.30
CA ASP A 189 -34.94 16.12 -20.05
C ASP A 189 -35.88 14.92 -19.87
N GLY A 190 -35.38 13.89 -19.18
CA GLY A 190 -36.16 12.74 -18.74
C GLY A 190 -37.12 13.07 -17.59
N TYR A 191 -38.04 14.02 -17.80
CA TYR A 191 -39.29 14.05 -17.04
C TYR A 191 -40.24 13.04 -17.69
N ILE A 192 -40.73 12.10 -16.90
CA ILE A 192 -41.89 11.30 -17.27
C ILE A 192 -43.05 12.29 -17.37
N ILE A 193 -43.53 12.55 -18.59
CA ILE A 193 -44.87 13.08 -18.76
C ILE A 193 -45.77 11.86 -18.54
N GLU A 194 -46.44 11.84 -17.39
CA GLU A 194 -47.60 10.99 -17.18
C GLU A 194 -48.56 11.22 -18.34
N ASP A 195 -48.93 10.14 -19.03
CA ASP A 195 -50.10 10.14 -19.90
C ASP A 195 -51.33 10.43 -19.03
N SER A 196 -51.70 11.72 -18.92
CA SER A 196 -53.01 12.13 -18.47
C SER A 196 -53.95 12.24 -19.68
N ASN A 197 -54.63 11.11 -19.91
CA ASN A 197 -55.98 10.90 -20.45
C ASN A 197 -56.34 11.29 -21.89
N GLU A 198 -56.81 10.27 -22.63
CA GLU A 198 -58.07 10.19 -23.40
C GLU A 198 -58.15 8.72 -23.91
N GLU A 199 -59.13 7.85 -23.64
CA GLU A 199 -60.56 7.95 -23.27
C GLU A 199 -60.95 6.98 -22.12
#